data_AF-A0A9W9FIF7-F1
#
_entry.id   AF-A0A9W9FIF7-F1
#
_cell.length_a   1.000
_cell.length_b   1.000
_cell.length_c   1.000
_cell.angle_alpha   90.00
_cell.angle_beta   90.00
_cell.angle_gamma   90.00
#
_symmetry.space_group_name_H-M   'P 1'
#
loop_
_entity.id
_entity.type
_entity.pdbx_description
1 polymer ?
#
loop_
_entity_poly.entity_id
_entity_poly.type
_entity_poly.pdbx_seq_one_letter_code
_entity_poly.pdbx_strand_id
1 'polypeptide(L)'
;MHDIYDLVDLPIAYVPFRVQNLVLLALQRYLEAEAFRFVQQWLPKEAEANEWSCAEALELHKLFPFLKRHFRKLPLSAFPQKQKPPPNWHESICAIRHAAVHRISQNRTSLLQMVNNAIGLVWLLSGNCEAKKLYEFWILLDYTLPQTHRAQIDRSPAPVLQTKGSRRAHNRKTLQAQILQQATVRRALGGIFQAIEDKFVLEFRQTLKEIFPASRNQGAVSIS
;
A
#
# COMPACT_ATOMS: atom_id res chain seq x y z
N MET A 1 9.19 -14.15 13.96
CA MET A 1 7.97 -13.33 13.71
C MET A 1 6.77 -14.18 13.23
N HIS A 2 6.91 -15.50 13.06
CA HIS A 2 5.76 -16.41 12.88
C HIS A 2 5.00 -16.65 14.21
N ASP A 3 5.69 -16.56 15.35
CA ASP A 3 5.19 -17.03 16.66
C ASP A 3 4.01 -16.25 17.26
N ILE A 4 3.76 -15.00 16.82
CA ILE A 4 2.71 -14.15 17.42
C ILE A 4 1.33 -14.45 16.82
N TYR A 5 1.27 -14.88 15.55
CA TYR A 5 0.01 -15.20 14.88
C TYR A 5 -0.50 -16.59 15.25
N ASP A 6 0.43 -17.51 15.52
CA ASP A 6 0.15 -18.88 15.98
C ASP A 6 -0.42 -18.91 17.41
N LEU A 7 -0.09 -17.91 18.25
CA LEU A 7 -0.54 -17.84 19.64
C LEU A 7 -2.03 -17.49 19.81
N VAL A 8 -2.68 -16.95 18.77
CA VAL A 8 -4.01 -16.30 18.88
C VAL A 8 -5.01 -16.80 17.83
N ASP A 9 -4.70 -17.89 17.10
CA ASP A 9 -5.54 -18.44 16.03
C ASP A 9 -6.06 -17.35 15.07
N LEU A 10 -5.19 -16.37 14.78
CA LEU A 10 -5.54 -15.29 13.86
C LEU A 10 -5.71 -15.88 12.47
N PRO A 11 -6.71 -15.42 11.68
CA PRO A 11 -6.78 -15.80 10.28
C PRO A 11 -5.43 -15.47 9.65
N ILE A 12 -4.80 -16.47 9.05
CA ILE A 12 -3.46 -16.49 8.42
C ILE A 12 -3.27 -15.39 7.33
N ALA A 13 -4.25 -14.50 7.16
CA ALA A 13 -4.26 -13.37 6.23
C ALA A 13 -4.46 -12.00 6.90
N TYR A 14 -4.47 -11.91 8.24
CA TYR A 14 -4.75 -10.66 8.95
C TYR A 14 -3.54 -9.73 8.94
N VAL A 15 -3.65 -8.61 8.22
CA VAL A 15 -2.76 -7.46 8.37
C VAL A 15 -3.44 -6.46 9.31
N PRO A 16 -2.85 -6.06 10.45
CA PRO A 16 -3.46 -5.07 11.32
C PRO A 16 -3.76 -3.76 10.58
N PHE A 17 -4.97 -3.23 10.77
CA PHE A 17 -5.46 -2.09 10.00
C PHE A 17 -4.57 -0.85 10.15
N ARG A 18 -4.05 -0.59 11.35
CA ARG A 18 -3.13 0.52 11.57
C ARG A 18 -1.83 0.35 10.79
N VAL A 19 -1.35 -0.87 10.60
CA VAL A 19 -0.16 -1.12 9.77
C VAL A 19 -0.46 -0.94 8.29
N GLN A 20 -1.62 -1.42 7.80
CA GLN A 20 -2.04 -1.12 6.43
C GLN A 20 -2.02 0.40 6.17
N ASN A 21 -2.61 1.18 7.08
CA ASN A 21 -2.66 2.63 6.96
C ASN A 21 -1.27 3.28 7.04
N LEU A 22 -0.38 2.79 7.91
CA LEU A 22 1.00 3.29 8.00
C LEU A 22 1.79 3.04 6.72
N VAL A 23 1.68 1.84 6.14
CA VAL A 23 2.29 1.50 4.85
C VAL A 23 1.78 2.43 3.77
N LEU A 24 0.46 2.59 3.65
CA LEU A 24 -0.17 3.41 2.61
C LEU A 24 0.22 4.89 2.74
N LEU A 25 0.26 5.44 3.96
CA LEU A 25 0.70 6.82 4.19
C LEU A 25 2.18 7.00 3.85
N ALA A 26 3.04 6.04 4.21
CA ALA A 26 4.46 6.10 3.87
C ALA A 26 4.66 6.06 2.35
N LEU A 27 3.97 5.14 1.65
CA LEU A 27 3.99 5.07 0.19
C LEU A 27 3.50 6.35 -0.45
N GLN A 28 2.36 6.90 0.00
CA GLN A 28 1.83 8.15 -0.54
C GLN A 28 2.87 9.27 -0.43
N ARG A 29 3.41 9.49 0.77
CA ARG A 29 4.40 10.57 1.01
C ARG A 29 5.67 10.39 0.19
N TYR A 30 6.17 9.16 0.10
CA TYR A 30 7.37 8.88 -0.69
C TYR A 30 7.13 9.13 -2.18
N LEU A 31 6.02 8.64 -2.73
CA LEU A 31 5.67 8.86 -4.12
C LEU A 31 5.45 10.34 -4.43
N GLU A 32 4.81 11.09 -3.53
CA GLU A 32 4.60 12.54 -3.67
C GLU A 32 5.95 13.28 -3.69
N ALA A 33 6.90 12.88 -2.84
CA ALA A 33 8.25 13.45 -2.81
C ALA A 33 9.04 13.17 -4.09
N GLU A 34 9.03 11.93 -4.59
CA GLU A 34 9.72 11.56 -5.83
C GLU A 34 9.09 12.23 -7.06
N ALA A 35 7.76 12.27 -7.13
CA ALA A 35 7.03 12.98 -8.16
C ALA A 35 7.33 14.48 -8.14
N PHE A 36 7.38 15.09 -6.96
CA PHE A 36 7.69 16.51 -6.82
C PHE A 36 9.11 16.83 -7.25
N ARG A 37 10.11 16.02 -6.83
CA ARG A 37 11.51 16.17 -7.28
C ARG A 37 11.62 16.10 -8.80
N PHE A 38 10.97 15.11 -9.41
CA PHE A 38 10.94 14.97 -10.86
C PHE A 38 10.36 16.21 -11.55
N VAL A 39 9.21 16.69 -11.07
CA VAL A 39 8.53 17.86 -11.65
C VAL A 39 9.36 19.13 -11.46
N GLN A 40 9.97 19.33 -10.29
CA GLN A 40 10.86 20.48 -10.04
C GLN A 40 12.09 20.45 -10.94
N GLN A 41 12.65 19.26 -11.22
CA GLN A 41 13.81 19.12 -12.07
C GLN A 41 13.51 19.42 -13.54
N TRP A 42 12.38 18.95 -14.07
CA TRP A 42 12.12 18.96 -15.51
C TRP A 42 11.04 19.94 -15.98
N LEU A 43 10.13 20.35 -15.08
CA LEU A 43 8.98 21.20 -15.37
C LEU A 43 8.77 22.28 -14.28
N PRO A 44 9.82 23.02 -13.86
CA PRO A 44 9.73 23.95 -12.72
C PRO A 44 8.71 25.07 -12.94
N LYS A 45 8.61 25.62 -14.16
CA LYS A 45 7.66 26.70 -14.49
C LYS A 45 6.21 26.21 -14.42
N GLU A 46 5.97 24.98 -14.85
CA GLU A 46 4.66 24.35 -14.78
C GLU A 46 4.31 24.01 -13.33
N ALA A 47 5.28 23.60 -12.51
CA ALA A 47 5.09 23.36 -11.08
C ALA A 47 4.64 24.65 -10.36
N GLU A 48 5.33 25.76 -10.64
CA GLU A 48 5.01 27.09 -10.11
C GLU A 48 3.61 27.53 -10.55
N ALA A 49 3.27 27.35 -11.83
CA ALA A 49 1.93 27.68 -12.35
C ALA A 49 0.79 26.82 -11.77
N ASN A 50 1.11 25.66 -11.18
CA ASN A 50 0.15 24.84 -10.43
C ASN A 50 0.22 25.07 -8.91
N GLU A 51 0.98 26.08 -8.47
CA GLU A 51 1.19 26.41 -7.06
C GLU A 51 1.73 25.23 -6.23
N TRP A 52 2.51 24.35 -6.86
CA TRP A 52 3.14 23.22 -6.17
C TRP A 52 4.38 23.70 -5.44
N SER A 53 4.17 24.18 -4.20
CA SER A 53 5.24 24.63 -3.31
C SER A 53 5.92 23.49 -2.53
N CYS A 54 5.27 22.34 -2.41
CA CYS A 54 5.79 21.15 -1.73
C CYS A 54 5.23 19.85 -2.33
N ALA A 55 5.75 18.72 -1.87
CA ALA A 55 5.35 17.39 -2.35
C ALA A 55 3.87 17.10 -2.14
N GLU A 56 3.34 17.47 -0.98
CA GLU A 56 1.93 17.26 -0.61
C GLU A 56 0.97 18.06 -1.50
N ALA A 57 1.38 19.25 -1.96
CA ALA A 57 0.57 20.11 -2.84
C ALA A 57 0.41 19.53 -4.25
N LEU A 58 1.37 18.69 -4.70
CA LEU A 58 1.31 18.03 -6.00
C LEU A 58 0.12 17.08 -6.10
N GLU A 59 -0.17 16.34 -5.01
CA GLU A 59 -1.19 15.28 -4.92
C GLU A 59 -1.07 14.20 -6.01
N LEU A 60 -0.80 12.94 -5.64
CA LEU A 60 -0.50 11.87 -6.63
C LEU A 60 -1.49 11.72 -7.80
N HIS A 61 -2.77 11.97 -7.57
CA HIS A 61 -3.79 11.84 -8.61
C HIS A 61 -3.67 12.91 -9.72
N LYS A 62 -3.02 14.05 -9.45
CA LYS A 62 -2.79 15.11 -10.44
C LYS A 62 -1.56 14.83 -11.31
N LEU A 63 -0.64 13.97 -10.86
CA LEU A 63 0.63 13.69 -11.53
C LEU A 63 0.43 13.21 -12.97
N PHE A 64 -0.38 12.18 -13.19
CA PHE A 64 -0.53 11.58 -14.52
C PHE A 64 -1.21 12.51 -15.54
N PRO A 65 -2.34 13.18 -15.21
CA PRO A 65 -2.90 14.22 -16.06
C PRO A 65 -1.90 15.33 -16.39
N PHE A 66 -1.12 15.76 -15.40
CA PHE A 66 -0.09 16.79 -15.57
C PHE A 66 1.03 16.33 -16.52
N LEU A 67 1.62 15.16 -16.29
CA LEU A 67 2.66 14.59 -17.16
C LEU A 67 2.15 14.40 -18.59
N LYS A 68 0.89 13.94 -18.77
CA LYS A 68 0.28 13.81 -20.09
C LYS A 68 0.18 15.16 -20.81
N ARG A 69 -0.22 16.22 -20.10
CA ARG A 69 -0.34 17.58 -20.65
C ARG A 69 1.02 18.16 -21.04
N HIS A 70 2.05 17.88 -20.25
CA HIS A 70 3.38 18.50 -20.40
C HIS A 70 4.42 17.57 -21.03
N PHE A 71 4.02 16.37 -21.48
CA PHE A 71 4.93 15.35 -22.00
C PHE A 71 5.87 15.85 -23.09
N ARG A 72 5.38 16.71 -23.99
CA ARG A 72 6.18 17.27 -25.10
C ARG A 72 7.28 18.24 -24.65
N LYS A 73 7.23 18.73 -23.40
CA LYS A 73 8.24 19.60 -22.80
C LYS A 73 9.36 18.81 -22.12
N LEU A 74 9.16 17.52 -21.89
CA LEU A 74 10.16 16.67 -21.23
C LEU A 74 11.22 16.23 -22.26
N PRO A 75 12.52 16.41 -21.96
CA PRO A 75 13.57 15.83 -22.78
C PRO A 75 13.56 14.31 -22.70
N LEU A 76 14.12 13.63 -23.70
CA LEU A 76 14.24 12.16 -23.69
C LEU A 76 15.05 11.64 -22.48
N SER A 77 15.97 12.45 -21.95
CA SER A 77 16.75 12.16 -20.75
C SER A 77 15.96 12.29 -19.44
N ALA A 78 14.75 12.84 -19.46
CA ALA A 78 13.93 12.99 -18.26
C ALA A 78 13.56 11.64 -17.65
N PHE A 79 13.39 10.62 -18.49
CA PHE A 79 13.12 9.26 -18.05
C PHE A 79 14.42 8.46 -18.14
N PRO A 80 15.03 8.08 -17.01
CA PRO A 80 16.31 7.36 -17.00
C PRO A 80 16.25 6.01 -17.72
N GLN A 81 15.04 5.49 -17.98
CA GLN A 81 14.81 4.18 -18.57
C GLN A 81 13.73 4.25 -19.66
N LYS A 82 13.88 3.43 -20.70
CA LYS A 82 12.91 3.32 -21.82
C LYS A 82 11.74 2.38 -21.53
N GLN A 83 11.51 1.99 -20.27
CA GLN A 83 10.39 1.11 -19.95
C GLN A 83 9.07 1.85 -20.09
N LYS A 84 8.12 1.18 -20.76
CA LYS A 84 6.76 1.67 -20.84
C LYS A 84 6.09 1.47 -19.47
N PRO A 85 5.36 2.47 -18.96
CA PRO A 85 4.52 2.25 -17.80
C PRO A 85 3.50 1.12 -18.10
N PRO A 86 3.29 0.16 -17.18
CA PRO A 86 2.19 -0.80 -17.23
C PRO A 86 0.83 -0.12 -17.45
N PRO A 87 -0.11 -0.79 -18.13
CA PRO A 87 -1.49 -0.35 -18.18
C PRO A 87 -2.04 -0.23 -16.75
N ASN A 88 -2.79 0.85 -16.48
CA ASN A 88 -3.51 1.13 -15.23
C ASN A 88 -2.65 1.65 -14.05
N TRP A 89 -1.42 2.12 -14.28
CA TRP A 89 -0.63 2.76 -13.22
C TRP A 89 -1.32 3.98 -12.60
N HIS A 90 -1.97 4.81 -13.41
CA HIS A 90 -2.75 5.93 -12.90
C HIS A 90 -3.80 5.47 -11.86
N GLU A 91 -4.59 4.45 -12.20
CA GLU A 91 -5.61 3.90 -11.30
C GLU A 91 -4.99 3.30 -10.03
N SER A 92 -3.91 2.53 -10.17
CA SER A 92 -3.26 1.92 -9.01
C SER A 92 -2.65 2.95 -8.06
N ILE A 93 -2.03 4.01 -8.59
CA ILE A 93 -1.40 5.06 -7.77
C ILE A 93 -2.48 5.93 -7.11
N CYS A 94 -3.56 6.24 -7.83
CA CYS A 94 -4.74 6.86 -7.24
C CYS A 94 -5.35 5.99 -6.13
N ALA A 95 -5.37 4.66 -6.28
CA ALA A 95 -5.86 3.74 -5.26
C ALA A 95 -5.01 3.79 -3.98
N ILE A 96 -3.69 4.03 -4.06
CA ILE A 96 -2.83 4.20 -2.87
C ILE A 96 -3.31 5.39 -2.05
N ARG A 97 -3.44 6.56 -2.69
CA ARG A 97 -3.92 7.78 -2.03
C ARG A 97 -5.34 7.61 -1.51
N HIS A 98 -6.24 7.05 -2.31
CA HIS A 98 -7.62 6.82 -1.91
C HIS A 98 -7.70 5.92 -0.67
N ALA A 99 -6.93 4.82 -0.65
CA ALA A 99 -6.88 3.92 0.48
C ALA A 99 -6.25 4.56 1.73
N ALA A 100 -5.21 5.37 1.57
CA ALA A 100 -4.56 6.10 2.68
C ALA A 100 -5.50 7.14 3.30
N VAL A 101 -6.10 8.00 2.47
CA VAL A 101 -6.92 9.15 2.90
C VAL A 101 -8.23 8.68 3.51
N HIS A 102 -8.93 7.73 2.85
CA HIS A 102 -10.21 7.22 3.33
C HIS A 102 -10.07 5.99 4.23
N ARG A 103 -8.83 5.60 4.56
CA ARG A 103 -8.49 4.48 5.44
C ARG A 103 -9.20 3.19 5.01
N ILE A 104 -9.10 2.83 3.73
CA ILE A 104 -9.77 1.66 3.16
C ILE A 104 -8.92 0.43 3.43
N SER A 105 -9.51 -0.57 4.09
CA SER A 105 -8.81 -1.81 4.40
C SER A 105 -8.34 -2.53 3.13
N GLN A 106 -7.08 -2.96 3.16
CA GLN A 106 -6.43 -3.76 2.14
C GLN A 106 -6.15 -5.17 2.68
N ASN A 107 -6.13 -6.16 1.79
CA ASN A 107 -5.55 -7.46 2.09
C ASN A 107 -4.05 -7.48 1.72
N ARG A 108 -3.32 -8.51 2.17
CA ARG A 108 -1.89 -8.68 1.87
C ARG A 108 -1.57 -8.54 0.38
N THR A 109 -2.33 -9.24 -0.47
CA THR A 109 -2.12 -9.23 -1.93
C THR A 109 -2.24 -7.82 -2.52
N SER A 110 -3.31 -7.09 -2.17
CA SER A 110 -3.52 -5.72 -2.62
C SER A 110 -2.40 -4.79 -2.15
N LEU A 111 -2.01 -4.91 -0.88
CA LEU A 111 -0.96 -4.07 -0.29
C LEU A 111 0.40 -4.28 -0.96
N LEU A 112 0.79 -5.53 -1.21
CA LEU A 112 2.03 -5.85 -1.92
C LEU A 112 1.99 -5.41 -3.38
N GLN A 113 0.84 -5.54 -4.05
CA GLN A 113 0.67 -5.07 -5.42
C GLN A 113 0.77 -3.55 -5.52
N MET A 114 0.19 -2.82 -4.57
CA MET A 114 0.31 -1.37 -4.47
C MET A 114 1.77 -0.92 -4.31
N VAL A 115 2.53 -1.58 -3.42
CA VAL A 115 3.97 -1.31 -3.25
C VAL A 115 4.73 -1.63 -4.54
N ASN A 116 4.44 -2.74 -5.20
CA ASN A 116 5.09 -3.11 -6.45
C ASN A 116 4.84 -2.08 -7.58
N ASN A 117 3.62 -1.56 -7.67
CA ASN A 117 3.29 -0.50 -8.62
C ASN A 117 3.99 0.82 -8.26
N ALA A 118 4.14 1.11 -6.97
CA ALA A 118 4.92 2.26 -6.48
C ALA A 118 6.40 2.15 -6.86
N ILE A 119 7.03 0.97 -6.74
CA ILE A 119 8.40 0.71 -7.19
C ILE A 119 8.56 1.08 -8.66
N GLY A 120 7.63 0.62 -9.50
CA GLY A 120 7.65 0.91 -10.92
C GLY A 120 7.58 2.41 -11.23
N LEU A 121 6.71 3.16 -10.54
CA LEU A 121 6.62 4.61 -10.71
C LEU A 121 7.91 5.31 -10.29
N VAL A 122 8.46 4.98 -9.11
CA VAL A 122 9.73 5.57 -8.63
C VAL A 122 10.86 5.25 -9.57
N TRP A 123 10.89 4.03 -10.12
CA TRP A 123 11.90 3.65 -11.08
C TRP A 123 11.83 4.47 -12.37
N LEU A 124 10.62 4.77 -12.85
CA LEU A 124 10.39 5.62 -14.01
C LEU A 124 10.84 7.08 -13.76
N LEU A 125 10.53 7.63 -12.59
CA LEU A 125 10.79 9.03 -12.26
C LEU A 125 12.24 9.29 -11.83
N SER A 126 12.79 8.42 -10.99
CA SER A 126 14.02 8.69 -10.23
C SER A 126 15.14 7.67 -10.48
N GLY A 127 14.87 6.61 -11.26
CA GLY A 127 15.86 5.58 -11.57
C GLY A 127 16.02 4.52 -10.47
N ASN A 128 17.07 3.68 -10.61
CA ASN A 128 17.17 2.39 -9.91
C ASN A 128 17.43 2.54 -8.40
N CYS A 129 18.27 3.49 -7.98
CA CYS A 129 18.68 3.63 -6.58
C CYS A 129 17.51 3.88 -5.63
N GLU A 130 16.58 4.77 -5.99
CA GLU A 130 15.42 5.08 -5.14
C GLU A 130 14.33 4.01 -5.23
N ALA A 131 14.20 3.34 -6.37
CA ALA A 131 13.32 2.18 -6.50
C ALA A 131 13.79 1.01 -5.63
N LYS A 132 15.11 0.85 -5.44
CA LYS A 132 15.68 -0.20 -4.59
C LYS A 132 15.21 -0.10 -3.13
N LYS A 133 15.07 1.11 -2.58
CA LYS A 133 14.57 1.31 -1.19
C LYS A 133 13.13 0.80 -1.04
N LEU A 134 12.26 1.09 -2.01
CA LEU A 134 10.91 0.51 -2.00
C LEU A 134 10.92 -1.00 -2.23
N TYR A 135 11.86 -1.51 -3.03
CA TYR A 135 11.98 -2.94 -3.26
C TYR A 135 12.42 -3.69 -1.98
N GLU A 136 13.39 -3.14 -1.25
CA GLU A 136 13.77 -3.65 0.08
C GLU A 136 12.59 -3.59 1.06
N PHE A 137 11.82 -2.51 1.04
CA PHE A 137 10.58 -2.40 1.81
C PHE A 137 9.53 -3.44 1.41
N TRP A 138 9.38 -3.70 0.11
CA TRP A 138 8.47 -4.73 -0.41
C TRP A 138 8.87 -6.13 0.08
N ILE A 139 10.15 -6.48 0.02
CA ILE A 139 10.66 -7.77 0.52
C ILE A 139 10.35 -7.91 2.01
N LEU A 140 10.62 -6.86 2.78
CA LEU A 140 10.35 -6.86 4.22
C LEU A 140 8.85 -7.03 4.51
N LEU A 141 7.99 -6.33 3.78
CA LEU A 141 6.55 -6.48 3.86
C LEU A 141 6.10 -7.91 3.52
N ASP A 142 6.61 -8.48 2.44
CA ASP A 142 6.25 -9.82 2.00
C ASP A 142 6.67 -10.87 3.04
N TYR A 143 7.86 -10.72 3.63
CA TYR A 143 8.36 -11.60 4.69
C TYR A 143 7.61 -11.44 6.03
N THR A 144 7.24 -10.21 6.37
CA THR A 144 6.63 -9.85 7.66
C THR A 144 5.13 -10.15 7.70
N LEU A 145 4.44 -10.00 6.57
CA LEU A 145 2.99 -10.19 6.51
C LEU A 145 2.65 -11.68 6.41
N PRO A 146 1.75 -12.20 7.27
CA PRO A 146 1.39 -13.62 7.29
C PRO A 146 0.89 -14.03 5.90
N GLN A 147 1.46 -15.10 5.35
CA GLN A 147 1.12 -15.55 4.01
C GLN A 147 -0.34 -15.99 3.98
N THR A 148 -1.11 -15.52 3.01
CA THR A 148 -2.40 -16.15 2.71
C THR A 148 -2.17 -17.58 2.24
N HIS A 149 -2.22 -18.56 3.14
CA HIS A 149 -2.43 -19.94 2.73
C HIS A 149 -3.82 -19.96 2.09
N ARG A 150 -3.88 -20.07 0.75
CA ARG A 150 -5.11 -20.56 0.12
C ARG A 150 -5.35 -21.90 0.76
N ALA A 151 -6.34 -21.99 1.65
CA ALA A 151 -6.92 -23.28 1.95
C ALA A 151 -7.24 -23.89 0.59
N GLN A 152 -6.52 -24.96 0.25
CA GLN A 152 -7.03 -25.93 -0.71
C GLN A 152 -8.37 -26.35 -0.11
N ILE A 153 -9.44 -25.69 -0.55
CA ILE A 153 -10.75 -26.32 -0.53
C ILE A 153 -10.55 -27.47 -1.51
N ASP A 154 -10.20 -28.62 -0.95
CA ASP A 154 -10.33 -29.91 -1.59
C ASP A 154 -11.80 -30.02 -2.02
N ARG A 155 -12.09 -29.56 -3.23
CA ARG A 155 -13.35 -29.84 -3.91
C ARG A 155 -13.24 -31.27 -4.41
N SER A 156 -13.33 -32.22 -3.48
CA SER A 156 -13.74 -33.57 -3.82
C SER A 156 -15.17 -33.47 -4.37
N PRO A 157 -15.44 -33.89 -5.62
CA PRO A 157 -16.77 -33.82 -6.20
C PRO A 157 -17.62 -34.95 -5.61
N ALA A 158 -18.29 -34.69 -4.48
CA ALA A 158 -19.36 -35.58 -4.03
C ALA A 158 -20.60 -35.41 -4.94
N PRO A 159 -21.27 -36.52 -5.30
CA PRO A 159 -22.23 -36.56 -6.39
C PRO A 159 -23.47 -35.70 -6.11
N VAL A 160 -23.92 -35.03 -7.17
CA VAL A 160 -25.14 -34.24 -7.22
C VAL A 160 -26.35 -35.14 -7.03
N LEU A 161 -27.09 -35.00 -5.93
CA LEU A 161 -28.53 -35.29 -5.87
C LEU A 161 -29.25 -34.34 -4.88
N GLN A 162 -30.03 -33.45 -5.50
CA GLN A 162 -31.19 -32.64 -5.09
C GLN A 162 -31.60 -32.50 -3.60
N THR A 163 -31.78 -31.23 -3.18
CA THR A 163 -32.98 -30.68 -2.49
C THR A 163 -32.78 -29.17 -2.24
N LYS A 164 -33.42 -28.33 -3.06
CA LYS A 164 -33.32 -26.86 -3.03
C LYS A 164 -34.44 -26.27 -2.17
N GLY A 165 -34.20 -26.09 -0.87
CA GLY A 165 -35.15 -25.38 0.01
C GLY A 165 -34.55 -25.01 1.37
N SER A 166 -33.98 -25.98 2.08
CA SER A 166 -33.56 -25.77 3.49
C SER A 166 -32.12 -25.30 3.68
N ARG A 167 -31.24 -25.43 2.67
CA ARG A 167 -29.80 -25.12 2.81
C ARG A 167 -29.46 -23.63 2.89
N ARG A 168 -30.25 -22.74 2.26
CA ARG A 168 -29.96 -21.28 2.29
C ARG A 168 -30.14 -20.68 3.69
N ALA A 169 -31.17 -21.10 4.41
CA ALA A 169 -31.42 -20.63 5.77
C ALA A 169 -30.43 -21.22 6.79
N HIS A 170 -30.07 -22.50 6.63
CA HIS A 170 -29.07 -23.16 7.50
C HIS A 170 -27.68 -22.54 7.31
N ASN A 171 -27.18 -22.42 6.07
CA ASN A 171 -25.87 -21.81 5.79
C ASN A 171 -25.79 -20.34 6.21
N ARG A 172 -26.89 -19.58 6.15
CA ARG A 172 -26.92 -18.19 6.64
C ARG A 172 -26.86 -18.13 8.16
N LYS A 173 -27.55 -19.03 8.86
CA LYS A 173 -27.55 -19.13 10.32
C LYS A 173 -26.20 -19.61 10.86
N THR A 174 -25.56 -20.60 10.22
CA THR A 174 -24.21 -21.04 10.61
C THR A 174 -23.15 -19.99 10.30
N LEU A 175 -23.21 -19.31 9.15
CA LEU A 175 -22.31 -18.20 8.84
C LEU A 175 -22.49 -17.04 9.84
N GLN A 176 -23.73 -16.69 10.20
CA GLN A 176 -23.99 -15.67 11.21
C GLN A 176 -23.53 -16.08 12.60
N ALA A 177 -23.72 -17.34 13.00
CA ALA A 177 -23.23 -17.86 14.27
C ALA A 177 -21.69 -17.85 14.33
N GLN A 178 -21.01 -18.21 13.24
CA GLN A 178 -19.55 -18.10 13.12
C GLN A 178 -19.08 -16.65 13.18
N ILE A 179 -19.75 -15.72 12.50
CA ILE A 179 -19.43 -14.27 12.57
C ILE A 179 -19.64 -13.74 13.99
N LEU A 180 -20.72 -14.12 14.68
CA LEU A 180 -20.99 -13.69 16.05
C LEU A 180 -19.97 -14.27 17.03
N GLN A 181 -19.62 -15.54 16.87
CA GLN A 181 -18.61 -16.21 17.68
C GLN A 181 -17.25 -15.54 17.48
N GLN A 182 -16.86 -15.27 16.23
CA GLN A 182 -15.62 -14.57 15.90
C GLN A 182 -15.62 -13.12 16.45
N ALA A 183 -16.76 -12.41 16.41
CA ALA A 183 -16.89 -11.08 17.00
C ALA A 183 -16.84 -11.11 18.54
N THR A 184 -17.38 -12.15 19.17
CA THR A 184 -17.37 -12.33 20.63
C THR A 184 -15.97 -12.66 21.13
N VAL A 185 -15.27 -13.57 20.45
CA VAL A 185 -13.85 -13.89 20.72
C VAL A 185 -12.99 -12.64 20.49
N ARG A 186 -13.20 -11.89 19.41
CA ARG A 186 -12.51 -10.60 19.18
C ARG A 186 -12.77 -9.58 20.29
N ARG A 187 -13.98 -9.52 20.82
CA ARG A 187 -14.32 -8.62 21.93
C ARG A 187 -13.65 -9.06 23.24
N ALA A 188 -13.67 -10.36 23.54
CA ALA A 188 -13.05 -10.93 24.73
C ALA A 188 -11.51 -10.79 24.70
N LEU A 189 -10.90 -10.96 23.53
CA LEU A 189 -9.46 -10.83 23.32
C LEU A 189 -9.04 -9.40 22.89
N GLY A 190 -9.94 -8.42 22.95
CA GLY A 190 -9.73 -7.09 22.39
C GLY A 190 -8.49 -6.38 22.92
N GLY A 191 -8.21 -6.52 24.23
CA GLY A 191 -6.99 -5.96 24.84
C GLY A 191 -5.70 -6.62 24.36
N ILE A 192 -5.73 -7.94 24.12
CA ILE A 192 -4.58 -8.69 23.59
C ILE A 192 -4.34 -8.31 22.12
N PHE A 193 -5.40 -8.23 21.32
CA PHE A 193 -5.31 -7.78 19.93
C PHE A 193 -4.76 -6.36 19.82
N GLN A 194 -5.23 -5.46 20.69
CA GLN A 194 -4.75 -4.09 20.74
C GLN A 194 -3.26 -4.03 21.09
N ALA A 195 -2.82 -4.79 22.11
CA ALA A 195 -1.41 -4.83 22.51
C ALA A 195 -0.49 -5.40 21.42
N ILE A 196 -0.95 -6.45 20.71
CA ILE A 196 -0.24 -7.02 19.55
C ILE A 196 -0.16 -5.99 18.42
N GLU A 197 -1.27 -5.33 18.08
CA GLU A 197 -1.29 -4.30 17.05
C GLU A 197 -0.41 -3.10 17.41
N ASP A 198 -0.39 -2.66 18.67
CA ASP A 198 0.48 -1.57 19.14
C ASP A 198 1.96 -1.93 19.02
N LYS A 199 2.35 -3.14 19.46
CA LYS A 199 3.72 -3.63 19.30
C LYS A 199 4.13 -3.67 17.83
N PHE A 200 3.28 -4.26 16.99
CA PHE A 200 3.53 -4.38 15.56
C PHE A 200 3.61 -3.02 14.86
N VAL A 201 2.73 -2.08 15.22
CA VAL A 201 2.78 -0.69 14.75
C VAL A 201 4.07 0.01 15.15
N LEU A 202 4.56 -0.21 16.37
CA LEU A 202 5.80 0.40 16.85
C LEU A 202 7.01 -0.08 16.06
N GLU A 203 7.14 -1.40 15.90
CA GLU A 203 8.21 -2.03 15.09
C GLU A 203 8.18 -1.50 13.66
N PHE A 204 6.98 -1.50 13.03
CA PHE A 204 6.84 -1.08 11.65
C PHE A 204 7.12 0.43 11.45
N ARG A 205 6.76 1.28 12.42
CA ARG A 205 7.12 2.70 12.40
C ARG A 205 8.63 2.91 12.45
N GLN A 206 9.35 2.09 13.20
CA GLN A 206 10.80 2.20 13.31
C GLN A 206 11.48 1.81 12.00
N THR A 207 11.09 0.67 11.42
CA THR A 207 11.50 0.26 10.08
C THR A 207 11.23 1.33 9.03
N LEU A 208 10.03 1.93 9.02
CA LEU A 208 9.69 2.97 8.06
C LEU A 208 10.59 4.20 8.19
N LYS A 209 11.03 4.56 9.40
CA LYS A 209 11.99 5.67 9.60
C LYS A 209 13.38 5.36 9.07
N GLU A 210 13.80 4.10 9.14
CA GLU A 210 15.10 3.65 8.63
C GLU A 210 15.12 3.65 7.10
N ILE A 211 14.06 3.14 6.47
CA ILE A 211 13.93 3.06 5.01
C ILE A 211 13.62 4.43 4.41
N PHE A 212 12.75 5.19 5.07
CA PHE A 212 12.29 6.51 4.63
C PHE A 212 12.61 7.56 5.70
N PRO A 213 13.88 7.98 5.82
CA PRO A 213 14.23 9.05 6.75
C PRO A 213 13.44 10.30 6.38
N ALA A 214 12.91 11.01 7.38
CA ALA A 214 12.28 12.30 7.16
C ALA A 214 13.26 13.18 6.38
N SER A 215 12.83 13.69 5.22
CA SER A 215 13.68 14.49 4.35
C SER A 215 14.30 15.62 5.18
N ARG A 216 15.65 15.69 5.24
CA ARG A 216 16.34 16.91 5.66
C ARG A 216 15.82 18.03 4.78
N ASN A 217 15.29 19.09 5.39
CA ASN A 217 15.02 20.37 4.72
C ASN A 217 16.28 20.78 3.94
N GLN A 218 16.28 20.54 2.63
CA GLN A 218 17.21 21.18 1.70
C GLN A 218 16.50 22.42 1.19
N GLY A 219 16.83 23.54 1.82
CA GLY A 219 16.28 24.86 1.52
C GLY A 219 17.01 25.95 2.31
N ALA A 220 18.31 25.80 2.55
CA ALA A 220 19.16 26.96 2.80
C ALA A 220 19.41 27.61 1.44
N VAL A 221 18.48 28.46 1.01
CA VAL A 221 18.75 29.43 -0.05
C VAL A 221 19.63 30.50 0.60
N SER A 222 20.94 30.30 0.55
CA SER A 222 21.89 31.40 0.75
C SER A 222 21.79 32.30 -0.48
N ILE A 223 21.06 33.41 -0.34
CA ILE A 223 21.23 34.55 -1.23
C ILE A 223 22.47 35.29 -0.72
N SER A 224 23.50 35.35 -1.54
CA SER A 224 24.59 36.33 -1.47
C SER A 224 24.66 37.02 -2.81
#